data_AF-A0A0Q2UUQ4-F1
#
_entry.id   AF-A0A0Q2UUQ4-F1
#
_cell.length_a   1.000
_cell.length_b   1.000
_cell.length_c   1.000
_cell.angle_alpha   90.00
_cell.angle_beta   90.00
_cell.angle_gamma   90.00
#
_symmetry.space_group_name_H-M   'P 1'
#
loop_
_entity.id
_entity.type
_entity.pdbx_description
1 polymer ?
#
loop_
_entity_poly.entity_id
_entity_poly.type
_entity_poly.pdbx_seq_one_letter_code
_entity_poly.pdbx_strand_id
1 'polypeptide(L)'
;MKIVALTSGRADTDGALDEQKLNALGVNALNLVGSLTAALGPVAVLLKDQHGLGVMVNAGEASIVGFSADEVTEEPQEDREALYQRAVGLLVTTGKASTSHLQNKLMIRYNLAARLIERAEDDGIVSRPNGVGRRDVILRSQPVKS
;
A
#
# COMPACT_ATOMS: atom_id res chain seq x y z
N MET A 1 -24.88 15.38 -4.84
CA MET A 1 -23.96 14.73 -3.89
C MET A 1 -23.18 15.85 -3.20
N LYS A 2 -23.49 16.17 -1.94
CA LYS A 2 -22.80 17.25 -1.20
C LYS A 2 -21.43 16.72 -0.78
N ILE A 3 -20.37 17.21 -1.43
CA ILE A 3 -19.00 17.02 -0.93
C ILE A 3 -18.81 18.05 0.17
N VAL A 4 -18.75 17.59 1.42
CA VAL A 4 -18.34 18.44 2.54
C VAL A 4 -16.82 18.42 2.57
N ALA A 5 -16.19 19.51 2.14
CA ALA A 5 -14.76 19.69 2.26
C ALA A 5 -14.41 20.01 3.72
N LEU A 6 -13.73 19.10 4.41
CA LEU A 6 -13.02 19.41 5.65
C LEU A 6 -11.70 20.07 5.27
N THR A 7 -11.75 21.37 4.98
CA THR A 7 -10.54 22.17 4.76
C THR A 7 -9.97 22.55 6.11
N SER A 8 -8.68 22.29 6.35
CA SER A 8 -7.90 22.94 7.41
C SER A 8 -7.66 24.41 7.02
N GLY A 9 -8.74 25.15 6.80
CA GLY A 9 -8.74 26.58 6.60
C GLY A 9 -8.80 27.24 7.97
N ARG A 10 -7.88 28.16 8.24
CA ARG A 10 -7.92 29.10 9.36
C ARG A 10 -9.32 29.73 9.39
N ALA A 11 -10.20 29.19 10.21
CA ALA A 11 -11.56 29.69 10.35
C ALA A 11 -11.49 31.04 11.05
N ASP A 12 -12.10 32.05 10.46
CA ASP A 12 -12.46 33.29 11.14
C ASP A 12 -13.16 32.91 12.46
N THR A 13 -12.57 33.35 13.57
CA THR A 13 -12.79 32.83 14.93
C THR A 13 -14.08 33.35 15.59
N ASP A 14 -15.18 33.48 14.87
CA ASP A 14 -16.48 33.84 15.47
C ASP A 14 -17.42 32.63 15.65
N GLY A 15 -17.04 31.47 15.12
CA GLY A 15 -17.81 30.23 15.20
C GLY A 15 -17.04 29.06 15.82
N ALA A 16 -16.02 29.33 16.64
CA ALA A 16 -15.28 28.27 17.30
C ALA A 16 -16.23 27.36 18.11
N LEU A 17 -16.11 26.05 17.90
CA LEU A 17 -16.71 25.05 18.77
C LEU A 17 -15.97 25.13 20.12
N ASP A 18 -16.40 26.05 20.96
CA ASP A 18 -15.85 26.19 22.31
C ASP A 18 -16.10 24.91 23.11
N GLU A 19 -15.22 24.60 24.07
CA GLU A 19 -15.30 23.38 24.88
C GLU A 19 -16.69 23.19 25.52
N GLN A 20 -17.38 24.28 25.87
CA GLN A 20 -18.74 24.23 26.39
C GLN A 20 -19.77 23.68 25.39
N LYS A 21 -19.65 24.05 24.10
CA LYS A 21 -20.53 23.56 23.03
C LYS A 21 -20.22 22.10 22.71
N LEU A 22 -18.95 21.71 22.74
CA LEU A 22 -18.51 20.32 22.55
C LEU A 22 -19.02 19.42 23.68
N ASN A 23 -18.87 19.87 24.93
CA ASN A 23 -19.38 19.17 26.10
C ASN A 23 -20.91 19.04 26.08
N ALA A 24 -21.64 20.05 25.58
CA ALA A 24 -23.10 19.99 25.41
C ALA A 24 -23.55 18.96 24.35
N LEU A 25 -22.73 18.70 23.34
CA LEU A 25 -22.93 17.63 22.36
C LEU A 25 -22.49 16.26 22.90
N GLY A 26 -22.05 16.19 24.15
CA GLY A 26 -21.49 14.99 24.76
C GLY A 26 -20.17 14.58 24.14
N VAL A 27 -19.47 15.48 23.44
CA VAL A 27 -18.16 15.23 22.84
C VAL A 27 -17.09 15.82 23.76
N ASN A 28 -16.29 14.97 24.38
CA ASN A 28 -15.18 15.36 25.24
C ASN A 28 -13.90 14.62 24.82
N ALA A 29 -12.74 15.09 25.29
CA ALA A 29 -11.46 14.48 24.95
C ALA A 29 -11.40 12.97 25.27
N LEU A 30 -12.16 12.50 26.26
CA LEU A 30 -12.24 11.09 26.65
C LEU A 30 -12.96 10.21 25.61
N ASN A 31 -14.02 10.70 24.96
CA ASN A 31 -14.85 9.89 24.06
C ASN A 31 -14.68 10.23 22.57
N LEU A 32 -14.07 11.38 22.26
CA LEU A 32 -13.82 11.84 20.89
C LEU A 32 -12.89 10.88 20.15
N VAL A 33 -11.80 10.44 20.79
CA VAL A 33 -10.85 9.48 20.20
C VAL A 33 -11.53 8.16 19.86
N GLY A 34 -12.34 7.63 20.78
CA GLY A 34 -13.10 6.39 20.56
C GLY A 34 -14.10 6.50 19.42
N SER A 35 -14.81 7.64 19.36
CA SER A 35 -15.82 7.90 18.32
C SER A 35 -15.19 8.08 16.94
N LEU A 36 -14.08 8.82 16.84
CA LEU A 36 -13.30 8.98 15.61
C LEU A 36 -12.69 7.64 15.16
N THR A 37 -12.12 6.87 16.10
CA THR A 37 -11.55 5.55 15.79
C THR A 37 -12.62 4.59 15.27
N ALA A 38 -13.81 4.57 15.88
CA ALA A 38 -14.92 3.75 15.43
C ALA A 38 -15.46 4.18 14.06
N ALA A 39 -15.57 5.48 13.81
CA ALA A 39 -16.04 6.02 12.54
C ALA A 39 -15.04 5.82 11.39
N LEU A 40 -13.75 5.99 11.66
CA LEU A 40 -12.68 5.88 10.67
C LEU A 40 -12.17 4.45 10.49
N GLY A 41 -12.43 3.54 11.43
CA GLY A 41 -11.96 2.15 11.39
C GLY A 41 -12.22 1.43 10.06
N PRO A 42 -13.46 1.41 9.53
CA PRO A 42 -13.74 0.77 8.24
C PRO A 42 -12.97 1.40 7.06
N VAL A 43 -12.79 2.72 7.08
CA VAL A 43 -12.04 3.45 6.07
C VAL A 43 -10.54 3.17 6.22
N ALA A 44 -10.02 3.06 7.44
CA ALA A 44 -8.64 2.73 7.72
C ALA A 44 -8.27 1.33 7.21
N VAL A 45 -9.17 0.35 7.36
CA VAL A 45 -8.99 -1.00 6.79
C VAL A 45 -8.90 -0.94 5.27
N LEU A 46 -9.83 -0.22 4.62
CA LEU A 46 -9.82 -0.08 3.17
C LEU A 46 -8.54 0.61 2.65
N LEU A 47 -8.12 1.68 3.33
CA LEU A 47 -6.90 2.41 3.02
C LEU A 47 -5.64 1.55 3.21
N LYS A 48 -5.61 0.69 4.24
CA LYS A 48 -4.53 -0.27 4.47
C LYS A 48 -4.48 -1.31 3.35
N ASP A 49 -5.61 -1.92 3.00
CA ASP A 49 -5.67 -3.05 2.06
C ASP A 49 -5.43 -2.61 0.61
N GLN A 50 -5.99 -1.47 0.20
CA GLN A 50 -5.91 -1.01 -1.19
C GLN A 50 -4.74 -0.07 -1.47
N HIS A 51 -4.29 0.68 -0.45
CA HIS A 51 -3.32 1.76 -0.63
C HIS A 51 -2.11 1.67 0.30
N GLY A 52 -2.08 0.73 1.25
CA GLY A 52 -0.99 0.61 2.23
C GLY A 52 -0.90 1.80 3.17
N LEU A 53 -1.97 2.55 3.37
CA LEU A 53 -1.99 3.75 4.22
C LEU A 53 -2.58 3.44 5.59
N GLY A 54 -1.96 3.99 6.62
CA GLY A 54 -2.40 3.94 8.00
C GLY A 54 -3.19 5.17 8.39
N VAL A 55 -4.14 5.01 9.30
CA VAL A 55 -4.81 6.14 9.96
C VAL A 55 -4.48 6.06 11.44
N MET A 56 -3.84 7.10 11.97
CA MET A 56 -3.66 7.26 13.41
C MET A 56 -4.60 8.33 13.91
N VAL A 57 -5.26 8.04 15.03
CA VAL A 57 -6.14 8.98 15.73
C VAL A 57 -5.58 9.20 17.13
N ASN A 58 -5.14 10.41 17.40
CA ASN A 58 -4.72 10.88 18.73
C ASN A 58 -5.76 11.85 19.28
N ALA A 59 -5.61 12.25 20.54
CA ALA A 59 -6.51 13.20 21.20
C ALA A 59 -6.61 14.52 20.41
N GLY A 60 -7.66 14.65 19.60
CA GLY A 60 -7.96 15.84 18.80
C GLY A 60 -7.32 15.89 17.40
N GLU A 61 -6.56 14.86 16.97
CA GLU A 61 -5.88 14.87 15.68
C GLU A 61 -5.97 13.51 14.99
N ALA A 62 -6.35 13.51 13.71
CA ALA A 62 -6.28 12.33 12.85
C ALA A 62 -5.28 12.59 11.73
N SER A 63 -4.26 11.74 11.62
CA SER A 63 -3.23 11.85 10.58
C SER A 63 -3.18 10.58 9.74
N ILE A 64 -3.03 10.77 8.42
CA ILE A 64 -2.77 9.69 7.49
C ILE A 64 -1.27 9.46 7.51
N VAL A 65 -0.88 8.30 8.03
CA VAL A 65 0.51 7.87 8.00
C VAL A 65 0.70 7.06 6.73
N GLY A 66 1.57 7.55 5.86
CA GLY A 66 2.12 6.69 4.82
C GLY A 66 2.98 5.64 5.51
N PHE A 67 2.46 4.43 5.67
CA PHE A 67 3.35 3.30 5.90
C PHE A 67 4.13 3.10 4.60
N SER A 68 5.33 3.67 4.51
CA SER A 68 6.34 3.11 3.61
C SER A 68 6.36 1.61 3.92
N ALA A 69 6.23 0.78 2.88
CA ALA A 69 6.04 -0.67 2.97
C ALA A 69 7.28 -1.44 3.50
N ASP A 70 8.02 -0.82 4.43
CA ASP A 70 9.13 -1.35 5.21
C ASP A 70 8.72 -1.66 6.66
N GLU A 71 7.42 -1.70 6.99
CA GLU A 71 6.96 -2.74 7.92
C GLU A 71 7.13 -4.09 7.20
N VAL A 72 8.38 -4.55 7.18
CA VAL A 72 8.76 -5.92 6.98
C VAL A 72 8.07 -6.68 8.10
N THR A 73 6.89 -7.23 7.82
CA THR A 73 6.65 -8.59 8.32
C THR A 73 7.83 -9.37 7.78
N GLU A 74 8.82 -9.65 8.63
CA GLU A 74 9.94 -10.51 8.28
C GLU A 74 9.36 -11.91 8.03
N GLU A 75 8.79 -12.08 6.83
CA GLU A 75 8.62 -13.39 6.22
C GLU A 75 10.01 -14.04 6.28
N PRO A 76 10.13 -15.26 6.86
CA PRO A 76 11.40 -15.96 6.94
C PRO A 76 12.18 -15.83 5.63
N GLN A 77 13.48 -15.56 5.72
CA GLN A 77 14.30 -15.32 4.52
C GLN A 77 14.20 -16.48 3.50
N GLU A 78 13.97 -17.70 3.99
CA GLU A 78 13.72 -18.91 3.21
C GLU A 78 12.42 -18.82 2.38
N ASP A 79 11.34 -18.25 2.95
CA ASP A 79 10.08 -18.02 2.26
C ASP A 79 10.21 -16.95 1.18
N ARG A 80 11.06 -15.94 1.41
CA ARG A 80 11.33 -14.88 0.41
C ARG A 80 12.10 -15.41 -0.80
N GLU A 81 13.09 -16.27 -0.58
CA GLU A 81 13.85 -16.85 -1.68
C GLU A 81 12.99 -17.87 -2.46
N ALA A 82 12.22 -18.72 -1.77
CA ALA A 82 11.27 -19.62 -2.42
C ALA A 82 10.24 -18.87 -3.29
N LEU A 83 9.72 -17.74 -2.78
CA LEU A 83 8.81 -16.88 -3.52
C LEU A 83 9.48 -16.28 -4.76
N TYR A 84 10.73 -15.85 -4.64
CA TYR A 84 11.50 -15.30 -5.76
C TYR A 84 11.73 -16.35 -6.85
N GLN A 85 12.16 -17.56 -6.49
CA GLN A 85 12.36 -18.66 -7.45
C GLN A 85 11.05 -18.99 -8.20
N ARG A 86 9.92 -18.99 -7.49
CA ARG A 86 8.60 -19.20 -8.11
C ARG A 86 8.22 -18.06 -9.06
N ALA A 87 8.53 -16.82 -8.71
CA ALA A 87 8.33 -15.66 -9.58
C ALA A 87 9.17 -15.77 -10.86
N VAL A 88 10.46 -16.08 -10.75
CA VAL A 88 11.35 -16.28 -11.89
C VAL A 88 10.84 -17.40 -12.80
N GLY A 89 10.44 -18.54 -12.23
CA GLY A 89 9.84 -19.64 -12.99
C GLY A 89 8.62 -19.20 -13.79
N LEU A 90 7.72 -18.39 -13.20
CA LEU A 90 6.57 -17.82 -13.91
C LEU A 90 6.98 -16.84 -15.01
N LEU A 91 7.96 -15.99 -14.78
CA LEU A 91 8.44 -15.02 -15.78
C LEU A 91 9.02 -15.74 -17.00
N VAL A 92 9.90 -16.72 -16.78
CA VAL A 92 10.55 -17.49 -17.85
C VAL A 92 9.54 -18.34 -18.63
N THR A 93 8.57 -18.97 -17.94
CA THR A 93 7.57 -19.82 -18.60
C THR A 93 6.51 -19.02 -19.37
N THR A 94 6.08 -17.88 -18.84
CA THR A 94 5.00 -17.09 -19.45
C THR A 94 5.51 -16.05 -20.44
N GLY A 95 6.78 -15.64 -20.32
CA GLY A 95 7.37 -14.54 -21.07
C GLY A 95 6.78 -13.16 -20.72
N LYS A 96 5.99 -13.06 -19.64
CA LYS A 96 5.27 -11.83 -19.25
C LYS A 96 5.86 -11.25 -17.97
N ALA A 97 6.65 -10.19 -18.09
CA ALA A 97 7.20 -9.47 -16.95
C ALA A 97 6.37 -8.23 -16.59
N SER A 98 5.21 -8.44 -15.97
CA SER A 98 4.42 -7.36 -15.37
C SER A 98 4.11 -7.62 -13.90
N THR A 99 4.09 -6.55 -13.11
CA THR A 99 3.79 -6.58 -11.67
C THR A 99 2.41 -7.18 -11.40
N SER A 100 1.41 -6.77 -12.17
CA SER A 100 0.05 -7.33 -12.13
C SER A 100 -0.03 -8.82 -12.48
N HIS A 101 0.90 -9.34 -13.28
CA HIS A 101 0.92 -10.75 -13.62
C HIS A 101 1.37 -11.60 -12.44
N LEU A 102 2.47 -11.21 -11.79
CA LEU A 102 2.96 -11.89 -10.58
C LEU A 102 1.97 -11.76 -9.42
N GLN A 103 1.38 -10.58 -9.22
CA GLN A 103 0.35 -10.35 -8.19
C GLN A 103 -0.76 -11.40 -8.27
N ASN A 104 -1.38 -11.56 -9.45
CA ASN A 104 -2.52 -12.48 -9.63
C ASN A 104 -2.12 -13.96 -9.61
N LYS A 105 -0.89 -14.29 -10.05
CA LYS A 105 -0.43 -15.69 -10.12
C LYS A 105 0.12 -16.22 -8.80
N LEU A 106 0.75 -15.36 -8.01
CA LEU A 106 1.33 -15.70 -6.72
C LEU A 106 0.44 -15.29 -5.54
N MET A 107 -0.66 -14.58 -5.79
CA MET A 107 -1.57 -14.04 -4.77
C MET A 107 -0.81 -13.18 -3.73
N ILE A 108 0.13 -12.37 -4.21
CA ILE A 108 0.98 -11.49 -3.39
C ILE A 108 0.56 -10.04 -3.53
N ARG A 109 0.95 -9.19 -2.57
CA ARG A 109 0.72 -7.74 -2.62
C ARG A 109 1.42 -7.11 -3.84
N TYR A 110 0.84 -6.04 -4.39
CA TYR A 110 1.38 -5.35 -5.57
C TYR A 110 2.83 -4.87 -5.38
N ASN A 111 3.14 -4.24 -4.24
CA ASN A 111 4.48 -3.75 -3.93
C ASN A 111 5.50 -4.89 -3.83
N LEU A 112 5.08 -6.05 -3.31
CA LEU A 112 5.94 -7.24 -3.26
C LEU A 112 6.21 -7.75 -4.68
N ALA A 113 5.18 -7.82 -5.53
CA ALA A 113 5.35 -8.17 -6.94
C ALA A 113 6.27 -7.20 -7.69
N ALA A 114 6.19 -5.89 -7.41
CA ALA A 114 7.07 -4.88 -7.98
C ALA A 114 8.53 -5.11 -7.57
N ARG A 115 8.81 -5.31 -6.27
CA ARG A 115 10.14 -5.63 -5.75
C ARG A 115 10.72 -6.91 -6.36
N LEU A 116 9.90 -7.94 -6.58
CA LEU A 116 10.35 -9.17 -7.23
C LEU A 116 10.74 -8.94 -8.70
N ILE A 117 10.01 -8.08 -9.41
CA ILE A 117 10.33 -7.73 -10.81
C ILE A 117 11.59 -6.86 -10.88
N GLU A 118 11.80 -5.96 -9.91
CA GLU A 118 13.04 -5.16 -9.79
C GLU A 118 14.25 -6.06 -9.53
N ARG A 119 14.15 -7.00 -8.58
CA ARG A 119 15.21 -7.99 -8.34
C ARG A 119 15.49 -8.84 -9.59
N ALA A 120 14.45 -9.25 -10.32
CA ALA A 120 14.60 -9.99 -11.56
C ALA A 120 15.23 -9.16 -12.70
N GLU A 121 15.09 -7.82 -12.66
CA GLU A 121 15.80 -6.91 -13.56
C GLU A 121 17.28 -6.81 -13.20
N ASP A 122 17.60 -6.67 -11.92
CA ASP A 122 18.98 -6.63 -11.40
C ASP A 122 19.74 -7.93 -11.73
N ASP A 123 19.05 -9.08 -11.64
CA ASP A 123 19.58 -10.40 -12.00
C ASP A 123 19.63 -10.64 -13.52
N GLY A 124 19.19 -9.69 -14.35
CA GLY A 124 19.23 -9.77 -15.81
C GLY A 124 18.20 -10.72 -16.44
N ILE A 125 17.18 -11.13 -15.70
CA ILE A 125 16.10 -12.01 -16.15
C ILE A 125 15.07 -11.20 -16.95
N VAL A 126 14.83 -9.96 -16.53
CA VAL A 126 13.82 -9.04 -17.07
C VAL A 126 14.49 -7.78 -17.61
N SER A 127 13.96 -7.22 -18.71
CA SER A 127 14.47 -5.97 -19.27
C SER A 127 14.09 -4.76 -18.43
N ARG A 128 14.81 -3.67 -18.66
CA ARG A 128 14.35 -2.34 -18.23
C ARG A 128 12.93 -2.07 -18.70
N PRO A 129 12.14 -1.33 -17.92
CA PRO A 129 10.82 -0.87 -18.35
C PRO A 129 10.92 -0.01 -19.61
N ASN A 130 10.05 -0.28 -20.58
CA ASN A 130 9.86 0.61 -21.71
C ASN A 130 9.05 1.85 -21.31
N GLY A 131 8.86 2.80 -22.23
CA GLY A 131 8.13 4.06 -21.96
C GLY A 131 6.67 3.91 -21.53
N VAL A 132 6.12 2.68 -21.55
CA VAL A 132 4.76 2.34 -21.09
C VAL A 132 4.81 1.44 -19.84
N GLY A 133 5.99 1.25 -19.24
CA GLY A 133 6.19 0.44 -18.04
C GLY A 133 6.16 -1.08 -18.27
N ARG A 134 6.14 -1.56 -19.52
CA ARG A 134 6.22 -3.00 -19.82
C ARG A 134 7.68 -3.45 -19.84
N ARG A 135 7.91 -4.69 -19.42
CA ARG A 135 9.23 -5.33 -19.44
C ARG A 135 9.16 -6.63 -20.23
N ASP A 136 10.23 -6.95 -20.92
CA ASP A 136 10.39 -8.20 -21.67
C ASP A 136 11.26 -9.17 -20.88
N VAL A 137 11.00 -10.47 -21.00
CA VAL A 137 11.82 -11.50 -20.35
C VAL A 137 13.01 -11.83 -21.26
N ILE A 138 14.22 -11.57 -20.76
CA ILE A 138 15.49 -11.74 -21.47
C ILE A 138 15.91 -13.21 -21.47
N LEU A 139 15.82 -13.87 -20.31
CA LEU A 139 16.05 -15.31 -20.19
C LEU A 139 14.83 -16.07 -20.73
N ARG A 140 14.75 -16.23 -22.04
CA ARG A 140 13.99 -17.34 -22.62
C ARG A 140 14.97 -18.50 -22.68
N SER A 141 14.60 -19.66 -22.13
CA SER A 141 15.33 -20.92 -22.31
C SER A 141 15.82 -21.02 -23.75
N GLN A 142 17.10 -20.70 -23.96
CA GLN A 142 17.77 -20.95 -25.22
C GLN A 142 18.06 -22.45 -25.18
N PRO A 143 17.58 -23.26 -26.12
CA PRO A 143 18.03 -24.63 -26.21
C PRO A 143 19.54 -24.57 -26.43
N VAL A 144 20.29 -25.07 -25.44
CA VAL A 144 21.75 -25.20 -25.53
C VAL A 144 22.00 -26.16 -26.69
N LYS A 145 22.39 -25.63 -27.85
CA LYS A 145 22.93 -26.46 -28.92
C LYS A 145 24.30 -26.95 -28.45
N SER A 146 24.40 -28.24 -28.21
CA SER A 146 25.65 -28.99 -28.17
C SER A 146 25.47 -30.25 -28.98
#